data_AF-A0A350I2Y3-F1
#
_entry.id   AF-A0A350I2Y3-F1
#
_cell.length_a   1.000
_cell.length_b   1.000
_cell.length_c   1.000
_cell.angle_alpha   90.00
_cell.angle_beta   90.00
_cell.angle_gamma   90.00
#
_symmetry.space_group_name_H-M   'P 1'
#
loop_
_entity.id
_entity.type
_entity.pdbx_description
1 polymer ?
#
loop_
_entity_poly.entity_id
_entity_poly.type
_entity_poly.pdbx_seq_one_letter_code
_entity_poly.pdbx_strand_id
1 'polypeptide(L)'
;HRKVYLARKIDNHLVYHQDSGSQEWLENFEWQSGSRMPGSARALLNIVPEGSHSISFIKLSETLPTAIHGLSSMEALAHRDMHAYLKKAQSAVKNIDQTDEAAIRNALASIPFSPLLAAVNQDPASGKVYGLLPGNIAFPRPRVVPLLEDIIEDYEAIATDVGGIMTYAKQHDNTSEFGILHHTGGFSSLIKIIGNSLAENYLRNPEGIQTLMSRAMTPLDMKPDKRKQTLLKNPQWLFMENIKEGRNEAPGHSSPKKPAGPRKPIPTRADHTPDQCIPLDAYYNAALDDNFHFEVQEGNDLASFPKGTVDLAGVTFDARGLIHLNGQQIQTISSIDYPQKVTNIIIGRKAERLHFLHGAGWPSDEGQTIAKWTIYYSDGTENVIRVHYGKDVADWWTAPDAPSLSGSQAAWEGENAASKESSMQLRLFKKTWNNPHPEKVIKAIDYASSMKDSSPFMLAITAD
;
A
#
# COMPACT_ATOMS: atom_id res chain seq x y z
N HIS A 1 26.58 -6.80 53.09
CA HIS A 1 26.70 -5.67 52.14
C HIS A 1 26.95 -4.39 52.93
N ARG A 2 28.20 -3.91 53.02
CA ARG A 2 28.50 -2.63 53.66
C ARG A 2 28.02 -1.50 52.75
N LYS A 3 27.10 -0.67 53.23
CA LYS A 3 26.72 0.58 52.56
C LYS A 3 27.75 1.64 52.94
N VAL A 4 28.35 2.29 51.95
CA VAL A 4 29.25 3.43 52.19
C VAL A 4 28.39 4.69 52.09
N TYR A 5 28.45 5.52 53.13
CA TYR A 5 27.74 6.79 53.22
C TYR A 5 28.76 7.92 53.15
N LEU A 6 28.69 8.73 52.09
CA LEU A 6 29.43 9.99 52.01
C LEU A 6 28.47 11.14 52.31
N ALA A 7 28.78 11.94 53.33
CA ALA A 7 28.03 13.15 53.67
C ALA A 7 28.93 14.37 53.43
N ARG A 8 28.49 15.29 52.58
CA ARG A 8 29.23 16.54 52.30
C ARG A 8 28.29 17.73 52.40
N LYS A 9 28.74 18.77 53.10
CA LYS A 9 28.02 20.05 53.15
C LYS A 9 28.35 20.87 51.90
N ILE A 10 27.32 21.24 51.15
CA ILE A 10 27.40 22.11 49.97
C ILE A 10 26.47 23.30 50.25
N ASP A 11 27.05 24.49 50.40
CA ASP A 11 26.38 25.70 50.88
C ASP A 11 25.59 25.44 52.18
N ASN A 12 24.27 25.66 52.15
CA ASN A 12 23.36 25.41 53.26
C ASN A 12 22.77 24.00 53.28
N HIS A 13 23.16 23.13 52.36
CA HIS A 13 22.62 21.77 52.22
C HIS A 13 23.64 20.72 52.62
N LEU A 14 23.14 19.58 53.10
CA LEU A 14 23.95 18.40 53.40
C LEU A 14 23.56 17.31 52.41
N VAL A 15 24.48 16.98 51.51
CA VAL A 15 24.27 15.99 50.45
C VAL A 15 24.78 14.64 50.93
N TYR A 16 23.95 13.60 50.79
CA TYR A 16 24.26 12.24 51.18
C TYR A 16 24.25 11.32 49.95
N HIS A 17 25.33 10.57 49.76
CA HIS A 17 25.42 9.53 48.74
C HIS A 17 25.45 8.16 49.41
N GLN A 18 24.63 7.23 48.92
CA GLN A 18 24.60 5.84 49.38
C GLN A 18 24.88 4.91 48.20
N ASP A 19 25.94 4.11 48.29
CA ASP A 19 26.27 3.10 47.29
C ASP A 19 26.75 1.78 47.93
N SER A 20 26.80 0.73 47.12
CA SER A 20 27.18 -0.63 47.43
C SER A 20 28.69 -0.89 47.41
N GLY A 21 29.51 0.10 47.01
CA GLY A 21 30.97 0.05 46.96
C GLY A 21 31.63 1.39 47.29
N SER A 22 32.95 1.37 47.52
CA SER A 22 33.77 2.58 47.66
C SER A 22 33.84 3.30 46.31
N GLN A 23 33.48 4.58 46.27
CA GLN A 23 33.53 5.41 45.07
C GLN A 23 34.55 6.54 45.28
N GLU A 24 35.84 6.22 45.23
CA GLU A 24 36.95 7.17 45.45
C GLU A 24 36.88 8.41 44.53
N TRP A 25 36.23 8.29 43.37
CA TRP A 25 35.99 9.43 42.47
C TRP A 25 35.08 10.51 43.08
N LEU A 26 34.21 10.18 44.04
CA LEU A 26 33.35 11.16 44.73
C LEU A 26 34.15 12.08 45.67
N GLU A 27 35.27 11.60 46.22
CA GLU A 27 36.13 12.39 47.10
C GLU A 27 36.80 13.54 46.32
N ASN A 28 37.07 13.31 45.03
CA ASN A 28 37.70 14.25 44.11
C ASN A 28 36.72 14.89 43.12
N PHE A 29 35.41 14.72 43.32
CA PHE A 29 34.41 15.32 42.45
C PHE A 29 34.35 16.83 42.70
N GLU A 30 34.90 17.60 41.77
CA GLU A 30 34.74 19.05 41.72
C GLU A 30 33.36 19.39 41.15
N TRP A 31 32.55 20.09 41.95
CA TRP A 31 31.26 20.59 41.50
C TRP A 31 31.46 21.65 40.42
N GLN A 32 31.20 21.31 39.16
CA GLN A 32 31.18 22.29 38.10
C GLN A 32 29.93 23.17 38.26
N SER A 33 30.11 24.39 38.79
CA SER A 33 29.06 25.42 38.83
C SER A 33 28.83 26.00 37.42
N GLY A 34 28.37 25.18 36.49
CA GLY A 34 28.24 25.56 35.07
C GLY A 34 26.99 25.04 34.38
N SER A 35 26.37 23.96 34.86
CA SER A 35 25.15 23.44 34.24
C SER A 35 23.97 24.32 34.62
N ARG A 36 23.63 25.27 33.73
CA ARG A 36 22.40 26.05 33.84
C ARG A 36 21.22 25.08 33.84
N MET A 37 20.44 25.08 34.93
CA MET A 37 19.16 24.37 34.98
C MET A 37 18.28 24.86 33.81
N PRO A 38 17.74 23.94 32.98
CA PRO A 38 16.89 24.31 31.86
C PRO A 38 15.77 25.26 32.28
N GLY A 39 15.46 26.25 31.43
CA GLY A 39 14.36 27.19 31.70
C GLY A 39 13.04 26.47 32.02
N SER A 40 12.73 25.40 31.27
CA SER A 40 11.55 24.56 31.50
C SER A 40 11.56 23.82 32.83
N ALA A 41 12.71 23.29 33.25
CA ALA A 41 12.84 22.61 34.54
C ALA A 41 12.58 23.58 35.69
N ARG A 42 13.13 24.79 35.62
CA ARG A 42 12.87 25.85 36.61
C ARG A 42 11.40 26.26 36.64
N ALA A 43 10.77 26.43 35.47
CA ALA A 43 9.36 26.78 35.38
C ALA A 43 8.47 25.71 36.02
N LEU A 44 8.76 24.42 35.78
CA LEU A 44 8.03 23.31 36.39
C LEU A 44 8.29 23.22 37.89
N LEU A 45 9.52 23.43 38.37
CA LEU A 45 9.83 23.43 39.80
C LEU A 45 9.05 24.50 40.56
N ASN A 46 8.87 25.69 39.97
CA ASN A 46 8.14 26.79 40.60
C ASN A 46 6.65 26.51 40.84
N ILE A 47 6.09 25.50 40.17
CA ILE A 47 4.68 25.10 40.32
C ILE A 47 4.53 23.75 41.04
N VAL A 48 5.62 23.09 41.42
CA VAL A 48 5.55 21.90 42.28
C VAL A 48 5.02 22.32 43.65
N PRO A 49 4.02 21.60 44.22
CA PRO A 49 3.49 21.93 45.53
C PRO A 49 4.54 21.92 46.62
N GLU A 50 4.53 22.94 47.47
CA GLU A 50 5.37 23.02 48.66
C GLU A 50 5.15 21.80 49.56
N GLY A 51 6.23 21.23 50.11
CA GLY A 51 6.20 20.00 50.90
C GLY A 51 6.26 18.69 50.10
N SER A 52 6.45 18.76 48.77
CA SER A 52 6.77 17.57 47.96
C SER A 52 8.15 17.01 48.34
N HIS A 53 8.25 15.70 48.56
CA HIS A 53 9.46 15.04 49.08
C HIS A 53 10.18 14.16 48.04
N SER A 54 9.55 13.89 46.90
CA SER A 54 10.17 13.23 45.75
C SER A 54 9.85 14.04 44.52
N ILE A 55 10.87 14.51 43.81
CA ILE A 55 10.72 15.29 42.58
C ILE A 55 11.66 14.70 41.53
N SER A 56 11.18 14.47 40.32
CA SER A 56 11.99 13.97 39.20
C SER A 56 11.67 14.71 37.93
N PHE A 57 12.70 15.09 37.19
CA PHE A 57 12.57 15.77 35.90
C PHE A 57 13.07 14.86 34.78
N ILE A 58 12.21 14.58 33.80
CA ILE A 58 12.49 13.74 32.65
C ILE A 58 12.44 14.62 31.40
N LYS A 59 13.49 14.55 30.58
CA LYS A 59 13.59 15.36 29.37
C LYS A 59 13.97 14.51 28.17
N LEU A 60 13.15 14.61 27.13
CA LEU A 60 13.30 13.89 25.87
C LEU A 60 13.44 14.83 24.66
N SER A 61 13.37 16.15 24.86
CA SER A 61 13.46 17.11 23.75
C SER A 61 14.84 17.14 23.10
N GLU A 62 15.90 16.92 23.87
CA GLU A 62 17.30 16.89 23.40
C GLU A 62 17.68 15.57 22.71
N THR A 63 16.92 14.49 22.92
CA THR A 63 17.27 13.19 22.33
C THR A 63 17.05 13.15 20.82
N LEU A 64 16.16 14.00 20.29
CA LEU A 64 15.84 14.01 18.86
C LEU A 64 17.02 14.52 18.01
N PRO A 65 17.62 15.71 18.26
CA PRO A 65 18.81 16.14 17.54
C PRO A 65 19.97 15.14 17.62
N THR A 66 20.27 14.64 18.82
CA THR A 66 21.33 13.62 19.01
C THR A 66 21.06 12.36 18.18
N ALA A 67 19.81 11.89 18.12
CA ALA A 67 19.44 10.74 17.31
C ALA A 67 19.62 11.01 15.80
N ILE A 68 19.25 12.20 15.32
CA ILE A 68 19.39 12.58 13.91
C ILE A 68 20.87 12.65 13.49
N HIS A 69 21.75 13.25 14.31
CA HIS A 69 23.19 13.24 14.03
C HIS A 69 23.78 11.82 14.01
N GLY A 70 23.32 10.95 14.91
CA GLY A 70 23.66 9.53 14.90
C GLY A 70 23.26 8.86 13.58
N LEU A 71 22.05 9.14 13.07
CA LEU A 71 21.57 8.63 11.79
C LEU A 71 22.41 9.13 10.61
N SER A 72 22.91 10.37 10.64
CA SER A 72 23.72 10.95 9.56
C SER A 72 25.02 10.15 9.35
N SER A 73 25.64 9.74 10.46
CA SER A 73 26.82 8.87 10.47
C SER A 73 26.51 7.47 9.97
N MET A 74 25.38 6.89 10.38
CA MET A 74 24.93 5.57 9.91
C MET A 74 24.62 5.56 8.42
N GLU A 75 23.96 6.60 7.90
CA GLU A 75 23.65 6.73 6.47
C GLU A 75 24.93 6.83 5.63
N ALA A 76 25.93 7.59 6.10
CA ALA A 76 27.22 7.68 5.41
C ALA A 76 27.92 6.32 5.28
N LEU A 77 27.89 5.51 6.34
CA LEU A 77 28.44 4.15 6.33
C LEU A 77 27.65 3.24 5.38
N ALA A 78 26.32 3.29 5.44
CA ALA A 78 25.43 2.54 4.55
C ALA A 78 25.70 2.86 3.07
N HIS A 79 25.82 4.14 2.72
CA HIS A 79 26.12 4.58 1.35
C HIS A 79 27.48 4.05 0.89
N ARG A 80 28.53 4.17 1.73
CA ARG A 80 29.87 3.67 1.41
C ARG A 80 29.84 2.17 1.09
N ASP A 81 29.17 1.39 1.93
CA ASP A 81 29.14 -0.06 1.81
C ASP A 81 28.34 -0.50 0.56
N MET A 82 27.19 0.13 0.28
CA MET A 82 26.41 -0.13 -0.93
C MET A 82 27.15 0.29 -2.20
N HIS A 83 27.85 1.43 -2.20
CA HIS A 83 28.70 1.85 -3.33
C HIS A 83 29.83 0.86 -3.59
N ALA A 84 30.51 0.39 -2.53
CA ALA A 84 31.57 -0.60 -2.65
C ALA A 84 31.06 -1.92 -3.24
N TYR A 85 29.87 -2.37 -2.82
CA TYR A 85 29.22 -3.55 -3.36
C TYR A 85 28.84 -3.37 -4.85
N LEU A 86 28.18 -2.28 -5.23
CA LEU A 86 27.79 -2.04 -6.62
C LEU A 86 29.00 -1.92 -7.56
N LYS A 87 30.13 -1.38 -7.08
CA LYS A 87 31.38 -1.35 -7.84
C LYS A 87 31.89 -2.77 -8.12
N LYS A 88 31.85 -3.67 -7.13
CA LYS A 88 32.21 -5.08 -7.31
C LYS A 88 31.24 -5.78 -8.28
N ALA A 89 29.94 -5.55 -8.11
CA ALA A 89 28.90 -6.12 -8.98
C ALA A 89 29.09 -5.68 -10.44
N GLN A 90 29.32 -4.39 -10.70
CA GLN A 90 29.62 -3.86 -12.02
C GLN A 90 30.86 -4.52 -12.66
N SER A 91 31.92 -4.74 -11.88
CA SER A 91 33.13 -5.41 -12.35
C SER A 91 32.90 -6.88 -12.71
N ALA A 92 32.06 -7.59 -11.94
CA ALA A 92 31.78 -9.01 -12.17
C ALA A 92 30.95 -9.26 -13.44
N VAL A 93 30.03 -8.36 -13.77
CA VAL A 93 29.16 -8.52 -14.95
C VAL A 93 29.74 -7.91 -16.24
N LYS A 94 30.84 -7.13 -16.14
CA LYS A 94 31.38 -6.35 -17.27
C LYS A 94 31.75 -7.19 -18.50
N ASN A 95 32.23 -8.42 -18.29
CA ASN A 95 32.75 -9.29 -19.36
C ASN A 95 31.83 -10.49 -19.64
N ILE A 96 30.60 -10.47 -19.13
CA ILE A 96 29.61 -11.52 -19.34
C ILE A 96 28.65 -11.04 -20.44
N ASP A 97 28.23 -11.96 -21.31
CA ASP A 97 27.18 -11.68 -22.28
C ASP A 97 25.90 -11.25 -21.56
N GLN A 98 25.33 -10.12 -21.94
CA GLN A 98 24.13 -9.55 -21.30
C GLN A 98 22.89 -10.43 -21.48
N THR A 99 22.90 -11.33 -22.48
CA THR A 99 21.82 -12.28 -22.72
C THR A 99 21.94 -13.57 -21.89
N ASP A 100 23.10 -13.79 -21.26
CA ASP A 100 23.33 -14.95 -20.38
C ASP A 100 22.98 -14.63 -18.92
N GLU A 101 21.67 -14.63 -18.64
CA GLU A 101 21.13 -14.36 -17.31
C GLU A 101 21.69 -15.31 -16.22
N ALA A 102 22.00 -16.55 -16.58
CA ALA A 102 22.53 -17.54 -15.64
C ALA A 102 23.96 -17.22 -15.23
N ALA A 103 24.83 -16.86 -16.19
CA ALA A 103 26.19 -16.44 -15.91
C ALA A 103 26.24 -15.15 -15.08
N ILE A 104 25.38 -14.18 -15.40
CA ILE A 104 25.25 -12.92 -14.63
C ILE A 104 24.84 -13.22 -13.19
N ARG A 105 23.81 -14.06 -12.99
CA ARG A 105 23.32 -14.42 -11.66
C ARG A 105 24.40 -15.13 -10.84
N ASN A 106 25.13 -16.06 -11.43
CA ASN A 106 26.21 -16.79 -10.77
C ASN A 106 27.37 -15.86 -10.38
N ALA A 107 27.75 -14.93 -11.26
CA ALA A 107 28.80 -13.96 -10.97
C ALA A 107 28.40 -13.02 -9.82
N LEU A 108 27.16 -12.54 -9.80
CA LEU A 108 26.65 -11.70 -8.71
C LEU A 108 26.51 -12.48 -7.38
N ALA A 109 26.07 -13.74 -7.44
CA ALA A 109 25.93 -14.60 -6.26
C ALA A 109 27.28 -14.94 -5.59
N SER A 110 28.39 -14.87 -6.32
CA SER A 110 29.74 -15.09 -5.78
C SER A 110 30.24 -13.94 -4.89
N ILE A 111 29.59 -12.78 -4.95
CA ILE A 111 29.94 -11.60 -4.16
C ILE A 111 29.04 -11.58 -2.93
N PRO A 112 29.59 -11.45 -1.69
CA PRO A 112 28.77 -11.25 -0.50
C PRO A 112 27.79 -10.09 -0.69
N PHE A 113 26.50 -10.40 -0.65
CA PHE A 113 25.43 -9.46 -0.98
C PHE A 113 25.33 -8.39 0.12
N SER A 114 25.15 -7.12 -0.27
CA SER A 114 24.95 -6.05 0.71
C SER A 114 23.60 -6.23 1.42
N PRO A 115 23.57 -6.36 2.76
CA PRO A 115 22.31 -6.55 3.49
C PRO A 115 21.38 -5.33 3.41
N LEU A 116 21.85 -4.19 2.88
CA LEU A 116 21.07 -2.97 2.75
C LEU A 116 20.35 -2.85 1.40
N LEU A 117 20.77 -3.62 0.39
CA LEU A 117 20.14 -3.66 -0.91
C LEU A 117 19.10 -4.79 -0.95
N ALA A 118 17.91 -4.47 -1.46
CA ALA A 118 16.86 -5.44 -1.75
C ALA A 118 17.09 -6.14 -3.09
N ALA A 119 17.67 -5.44 -4.08
CA ALA A 119 18.01 -6.02 -5.37
C ALA A 119 19.17 -5.31 -6.07
N VAL A 120 19.74 -6.00 -7.05
CA VAL A 120 20.72 -5.47 -8.01
C VAL A 120 20.09 -5.46 -9.39
N ASN A 121 20.22 -4.33 -10.06
CA ASN A 121 19.64 -4.06 -11.35
C ASN A 121 20.71 -3.58 -12.34
N GLN A 122 20.37 -3.62 -13.61
CA GLN A 122 21.19 -3.03 -14.67
C GLN A 122 20.31 -2.22 -15.60
N ASP A 123 20.76 -1.02 -15.93
CA ASP A 123 20.07 -0.16 -16.89
C ASP A 123 20.33 -0.69 -18.31
N PRO A 124 19.31 -1.14 -19.06
CA PRO A 124 19.50 -1.76 -20.37
C PRO A 124 20.15 -0.82 -21.40
N ALA A 125 19.92 0.49 -21.27
CA ALA A 125 20.45 1.48 -22.21
C ALA A 125 21.93 1.80 -21.96
N SER A 126 22.37 1.82 -20.69
CA SER A 126 23.72 2.22 -20.31
C SER A 126 24.61 1.08 -19.86
N GLY A 127 24.06 -0.12 -19.63
CA GLY A 127 24.76 -1.28 -19.05
C GLY A 127 25.21 -1.05 -17.61
N LYS A 128 24.81 0.06 -16.97
CA LYS A 128 25.25 0.43 -15.63
C LYS A 128 24.46 -0.31 -14.56
N VAL A 129 25.18 -0.93 -13.64
CA VAL A 129 24.63 -1.62 -12.47
C VAL A 129 24.25 -0.61 -11.40
N TYR A 130 23.06 -0.78 -10.85
CA TYR A 130 22.51 0.02 -9.75
C TYR A 130 21.77 -0.89 -8.76
N GLY A 131 21.48 -0.38 -7.58
CA GLY A 131 20.79 -1.12 -6.53
C GLY A 131 19.35 -0.64 -6.35
N LEU A 132 18.50 -1.51 -5.82
CA LEU A 132 17.23 -1.13 -5.25
C LEU A 132 17.29 -1.33 -3.73
N LEU A 133 16.94 -0.28 -2.99
CA LEU A 133 16.64 -0.37 -1.56
C LEU A 133 15.25 -1.00 -1.36
N PRO A 134 14.94 -1.48 -0.15
CA PRO A 134 13.58 -1.82 0.23
C PRO A 134 12.66 -0.66 -0.13
N GLY A 135 11.50 -0.95 -0.72
CA GLY A 135 10.64 0.11 -1.21
C GLY A 135 10.77 0.45 -2.71
N ASN A 136 11.57 -0.27 -3.51
CA ASN A 136 11.79 0.01 -4.94
C ASN A 136 12.40 1.41 -5.20
N ILE A 137 13.19 1.86 -4.22
CA ILE A 137 13.91 3.13 -4.24
C ILE A 137 15.28 2.87 -4.86
N ALA A 138 15.66 3.66 -5.86
CA ALA A 138 16.91 3.43 -6.58
C ALA A 138 18.13 3.96 -5.80
N PHE A 139 19.25 3.25 -5.93
CA PHE A 139 20.56 3.64 -5.43
C PHE A 139 21.59 3.46 -6.56
N PRO A 140 22.52 4.39 -6.81
CA PRO A 140 22.88 5.54 -5.98
C PRO A 140 21.85 6.67 -5.91
N ARG A 141 21.75 7.29 -4.73
CA ARG A 141 20.93 8.49 -4.46
C ARG A 141 21.64 9.41 -3.46
N PRO A 142 21.23 10.68 -3.33
CA PRO A 142 21.76 11.58 -2.31
C PRO A 142 21.39 11.12 -0.89
N ARG A 143 22.16 11.58 0.10
CA ARG A 143 21.88 11.35 1.53
C ARG A 143 20.68 12.21 1.96
N VAL A 144 19.76 11.60 2.70
CA VAL A 144 18.52 12.24 3.16
C VAL A 144 18.68 12.79 4.58
N VAL A 145 19.51 12.20 5.44
CA VAL A 145 19.63 12.67 6.82
C VAL A 145 20.13 14.12 6.93
N PRO A 146 21.05 14.62 6.08
CA PRO A 146 21.42 16.03 6.11
C PRO A 146 20.25 16.99 5.88
N LEU A 147 19.21 16.57 5.15
CA LEU A 147 17.99 17.37 5.02
C LEU A 147 17.22 17.43 6.35
N LEU A 148 17.20 16.33 7.11
CA LEU A 148 16.58 16.30 8.43
C LEU A 148 17.33 17.20 9.41
N GLU A 149 18.67 17.20 9.36
CA GLU A 149 19.52 18.12 10.14
C GLU A 149 19.14 19.58 9.87
N ASP A 150 19.03 19.99 8.59
CA ASP A 150 18.60 21.34 8.23
C ASP A 150 17.19 21.70 8.76
N ILE A 151 16.27 20.72 8.80
CA ILE A 151 14.89 20.95 9.25
C ILE A 151 14.82 21.14 10.78
N ILE A 152 15.72 20.50 11.54
CA ILE A 152 15.70 20.56 13.00
C ILE A 152 16.64 21.59 13.61
N GLU A 153 17.50 22.24 12.82
CA GLU A 153 18.54 23.18 13.29
C GLU A 153 18.00 24.22 14.28
N ASP A 154 16.91 24.90 13.91
CA ASP A 154 16.26 25.91 14.76
C ASP A 154 15.65 25.32 16.05
N TYR A 155 15.22 24.06 16.02
CA TYR A 155 14.68 23.38 17.19
C TYR A 155 15.81 22.94 18.13
N GLU A 156 16.92 22.44 17.57
CA GLU A 156 18.10 22.04 18.32
C GLU A 156 18.65 23.19 19.17
N ALA A 157 18.66 24.41 18.62
CA ALA A 157 19.11 25.62 19.32
C ALA A 157 18.34 25.91 20.63
N ILE A 158 17.09 25.44 20.75
CA ILE A 158 16.25 25.67 21.93
C ILE A 158 15.91 24.39 22.71
N ALA A 159 16.22 23.21 22.17
CA ALA A 159 15.83 21.91 22.74
C ALA A 159 16.31 21.75 24.20
N THR A 160 17.45 22.37 24.52
CA THR A 160 18.06 22.41 25.87
C THR A 160 17.31 23.27 26.87
N ASP A 161 16.36 24.10 26.45
CA ASP A 161 15.60 24.99 27.34
C ASP A 161 14.08 24.72 27.34
N VAL A 162 13.55 23.99 26.35
CA VAL A 162 12.12 23.72 26.24
C VAL A 162 11.74 22.26 26.57
N GLY A 163 10.52 22.08 27.04
CA GLY A 163 9.93 20.74 27.23
C GLY A 163 10.29 20.06 28.55
N GLY A 164 9.80 18.84 28.71
CA GLY A 164 10.10 17.99 29.85
C GLY A 164 8.90 17.78 30.79
N ILE A 165 8.99 16.70 31.55
CA ILE A 165 7.98 16.24 32.48
C ILE A 165 8.58 16.30 33.89
N MET A 166 7.86 16.90 34.83
CA MET A 166 8.19 16.87 36.24
C MET A 166 7.19 15.97 36.95
N THR A 167 7.67 14.97 37.67
CA THR A 167 6.83 14.18 38.56
C THR A 167 7.13 14.57 40.01
N TYR A 168 6.10 14.58 40.84
CA TYR A 168 6.29 14.77 42.28
C TYR A 168 5.41 13.82 43.11
N ALA A 169 5.86 13.56 44.33
CA ALA A 169 5.06 12.91 45.37
C ALA A 169 5.06 13.76 46.64
N LYS A 170 3.88 13.87 47.25
CA LYS A 170 3.66 14.58 48.50
C LYS A 170 2.84 13.71 49.45
N GLN A 171 3.31 13.60 50.67
CA GLN A 171 2.61 12.88 51.73
C GLN A 171 1.73 13.87 52.50
N HIS A 172 0.48 13.51 52.69
CA HIS A 172 -0.46 14.14 53.63
C HIS A 172 -0.69 13.19 54.82
N ASP A 173 -1.32 13.68 55.88
CA ASP A 173 -1.47 12.94 57.14
C ASP A 173 -2.08 11.54 56.97
N ASN A 174 -3.04 11.37 56.04
CA ASN A 174 -3.72 10.10 55.77
C ASN A 174 -3.75 9.71 54.28
N THR A 175 -3.16 10.49 53.38
CA THR A 175 -3.19 10.25 51.93
C THR A 175 -1.86 10.58 51.26
N SER A 176 -1.61 10.02 50.08
CA SER A 176 -0.45 10.36 49.25
C SER A 176 -0.93 10.99 47.95
N GLU A 177 -0.30 12.08 47.55
CA GLU A 177 -0.55 12.79 46.31
C GLU A 177 0.62 12.54 45.35
N PHE A 178 0.28 12.21 44.10
CA PHE A 178 1.24 12.06 43.02
C PHE A 178 0.81 12.96 41.87
N GLY A 179 1.74 13.78 41.38
CA GLY A 179 1.46 14.71 40.30
C GLY A 179 2.44 14.57 39.15
N ILE A 180 1.94 14.83 37.95
CA ILE A 180 2.71 14.90 36.71
C ILE A 180 2.45 16.27 36.10
N LEU A 181 3.51 17.05 35.94
CA LEU A 181 3.47 18.39 35.36
C LEU A 181 4.23 18.35 34.05
N HIS A 182 3.62 18.90 33.00
CA HIS A 182 4.17 18.81 31.66
C HIS A 182 4.43 20.21 31.10
N HIS A 183 5.67 20.48 30.69
CA HIS A 183 5.99 21.69 29.97
C HIS A 183 5.76 21.46 28.47
N THR A 184 4.56 21.78 27.98
CA THR A 184 4.16 21.52 26.58
C THR A 184 4.94 22.33 25.54
N GLY A 185 5.67 23.36 25.97
CA GLY A 185 6.51 24.20 25.12
C GLY A 185 7.46 23.42 24.20
N GLY A 186 8.02 22.29 24.65
CA GLY A 186 8.90 21.46 23.81
C GLY A 186 8.17 20.87 22.60
N PHE A 187 7.00 20.28 22.82
CA PHE A 187 6.19 19.70 21.75
C PHE A 187 5.60 20.76 20.82
N SER A 188 5.14 21.89 21.38
CA SER A 188 4.62 22.99 20.55
C SER A 188 5.72 23.64 19.70
N SER A 189 6.92 23.80 20.25
CA SER A 189 8.06 24.33 19.50
C SER A 189 8.54 23.34 18.45
N LEU A 190 8.58 22.04 18.76
CA LEU A 190 8.88 21.00 17.79
C LEU A 190 7.95 21.09 16.58
N ILE A 191 6.63 21.09 16.79
CA ILE A 191 5.65 21.17 15.69
C ILE A 191 5.81 22.46 14.90
N LYS A 192 5.90 23.60 15.58
CA LYS A 192 5.96 24.90 14.92
C LYS A 192 7.25 25.09 14.13
N ILE A 193 8.40 24.78 14.74
CA ILE A 193 9.70 25.04 14.14
C ILE A 193 9.95 24.09 12.98
N ILE A 194 9.77 22.78 13.19
CA ILE A 194 9.94 21.79 12.11
C ILE A 194 8.89 22.01 11.03
N GLY A 195 7.63 22.24 11.41
CA GLY A 195 6.54 22.47 10.46
C GLY A 195 6.75 23.72 9.62
N ASN A 196 7.17 24.83 10.24
CA ASN A 196 7.47 26.06 9.53
C ASN A 196 8.72 25.91 8.65
N SER A 197 9.82 25.33 9.16
CA SER A 197 11.03 25.08 8.38
C SER A 197 10.71 24.25 7.14
N LEU A 198 9.95 23.16 7.29
CA LEU A 198 9.52 22.34 6.16
C LEU A 198 8.63 23.12 5.17
N ALA A 199 7.63 23.84 5.69
CA ALA A 199 6.71 24.59 4.86
C ALA A 199 7.41 25.71 4.08
N GLU A 200 8.22 26.51 4.75
CA GLU A 200 8.86 27.72 4.22
C GLU A 200 10.01 27.40 3.30
N ASN A 201 10.85 26.43 3.67
CA ASN A 201 12.05 26.10 2.89
C ASN A 201 11.75 25.11 1.75
N TYR A 202 10.71 24.28 1.85
CA TYR A 202 10.50 23.17 0.91
C TYR A 202 9.11 23.04 0.30
N LEU A 203 8.01 23.37 0.97
CA LEU A 203 6.66 23.03 0.47
C LEU A 203 5.87 24.20 -0.13
N ARG A 204 6.16 25.45 0.25
CA ARG A 204 5.37 26.63 -0.17
C ARG A 204 5.60 27.06 -1.62
N ASN A 205 6.77 26.75 -2.21
CA ASN A 205 7.09 27.16 -3.57
C ASN A 205 7.62 26.00 -4.43
N PRO A 206 7.45 26.04 -5.76
CA PRO A 206 7.90 24.97 -6.65
C PRO A 206 9.42 24.73 -6.62
N GLU A 207 10.22 25.78 -6.39
CA GLU A 207 11.68 25.69 -6.32
C GLU A 207 12.15 24.89 -5.09
N GLY A 208 11.50 25.07 -3.95
CA GLY A 208 11.70 24.34 -2.71
C GLY A 208 11.30 22.88 -2.85
N ILE A 209 10.19 22.59 -3.54
CA ILE A 209 9.77 21.23 -3.85
C ILE A 209 10.80 20.58 -4.78
N GLN A 210 11.27 21.29 -5.81
CA GLN A 210 12.29 20.79 -6.71
C GLN A 210 13.62 20.54 -5.97
N THR A 211 13.98 21.41 -5.03
CA THR A 211 15.16 21.27 -4.17
C THR A 211 15.04 20.01 -3.31
N LEU A 212 13.89 19.83 -2.65
CA LEU A 212 13.59 18.63 -1.88
C LEU A 212 13.68 17.36 -2.73
N MET A 213 13.07 17.36 -3.91
CA MET A 213 13.08 16.23 -4.84
C MET A 213 14.51 15.93 -5.32
N SER A 214 15.32 16.94 -5.61
CA SER A 214 16.72 16.74 -6.02
C SER A 214 17.64 16.25 -4.89
N ARG A 215 17.34 16.58 -3.63
CA ARG A 215 18.10 16.12 -2.45
C ARG A 215 17.63 14.76 -1.94
N ALA A 216 16.45 14.31 -2.32
CA ALA A 216 15.92 13.01 -1.91
C ALA A 216 15.96 11.96 -3.01
N MET A 217 15.70 12.33 -4.26
CA MET A 217 15.45 11.38 -5.35
C MET A 217 16.59 11.34 -6.36
N THR A 218 16.61 10.26 -7.13
CA THR A 218 17.46 10.10 -8.32
C THR A 218 16.57 9.96 -9.56
N PRO A 219 17.02 10.34 -10.77
CA PRO A 219 16.23 10.13 -12.00
C PRO A 219 15.82 8.66 -12.21
N LEU A 220 16.59 7.72 -11.66
CA LEU A 220 16.22 6.30 -11.67
C LEU A 220 14.90 6.06 -10.94
N ASP A 221 14.53 6.87 -9.95
CA ASP A 221 13.28 6.72 -9.21
C ASP A 221 12.03 6.78 -10.10
N MET A 222 12.11 7.57 -11.19
CA MET A 222 11.04 7.81 -12.14
C MET A 222 10.97 6.77 -13.27
N LYS A 223 11.89 5.80 -13.35
CA LYS A 223 11.84 4.74 -14.37
C LYS A 223 10.81 3.67 -13.98
N PRO A 224 9.71 3.47 -14.74
CA PRO A 224 8.64 2.55 -14.38
C PRO A 224 9.08 1.07 -14.43
N ASP A 225 9.98 0.73 -15.35
CA ASP A 225 10.39 -0.66 -15.60
C ASP A 225 11.55 -1.17 -14.71
N LYS A 226 11.95 -0.42 -13.67
CA LYS A 226 13.05 -0.84 -12.77
C LYS A 226 12.90 -2.27 -12.27
N ARG A 227 11.69 -2.71 -11.94
CA ARG A 227 11.45 -4.07 -11.43
C ARG A 227 11.77 -5.16 -12.46
N LYS A 228 11.55 -4.88 -13.74
CA LYS A 228 11.86 -5.78 -14.86
C LYS A 228 13.35 -5.85 -15.17
N GLN A 229 14.14 -4.92 -14.64
CA GLN A 229 15.59 -4.80 -14.84
C GLN A 229 16.40 -5.47 -13.72
N THR A 230 15.76 -6.35 -12.94
CA THR A 230 16.37 -6.98 -11.75
C THR A 230 17.22 -8.17 -12.14
N LEU A 231 18.52 -8.12 -11.84
CA LEU A 231 19.47 -9.21 -12.09
C LEU A 231 19.50 -10.22 -10.93
N LEU A 232 19.48 -9.72 -9.69
CA LEU A 232 19.54 -10.54 -8.49
C LEU A 232 18.77 -9.88 -7.35
N LYS A 233 17.90 -10.66 -6.69
CA LYS A 233 17.17 -10.23 -5.49
C LYS A 233 17.88 -10.73 -4.24
N ASN A 234 17.85 -9.93 -3.18
CA ASN A 234 18.35 -10.32 -1.87
C ASN A 234 17.28 -11.14 -1.14
N PRO A 235 17.56 -12.41 -0.79
CA PRO A 235 16.61 -13.25 -0.07
C PRO A 235 16.14 -12.64 1.26
N GLN A 236 16.99 -11.86 1.93
CA GLN A 236 16.68 -11.22 3.21
C GLN A 236 15.55 -10.19 3.10
N TRP A 237 15.29 -9.66 1.91
CA TRP A 237 14.26 -8.64 1.68
C TRP A 237 13.04 -9.18 0.93
N LEU A 238 12.99 -10.46 0.58
CA LEU A 238 11.84 -11.05 -0.12
C LEU A 238 10.55 -10.91 0.71
N PHE A 239 10.63 -10.93 2.04
CA PHE A 239 9.46 -10.69 2.90
C PHE A 239 8.84 -9.29 2.68
N MET A 240 9.63 -8.29 2.27
CA MET A 240 9.14 -6.94 1.94
C MET A 240 8.51 -6.86 0.55
N GLU A 241 8.83 -7.77 -0.37
CA GLU A 241 8.09 -7.89 -1.64
C GLU A 241 6.68 -8.41 -1.37
N ASN A 242 6.52 -9.35 -0.46
CA ASN A 242 5.21 -9.82 0.02
C ASN A 242 4.43 -8.70 0.75
N ILE A 243 5.12 -7.77 1.41
CA ILE A 243 4.50 -6.55 2.00
C ILE A 243 4.04 -5.56 0.92
N LYS A 244 4.59 -5.60 -0.29
CA LYS A 244 4.13 -4.76 -1.41
C LYS A 244 3.09 -5.44 -2.30
N GLU A 245 3.08 -6.76 -2.32
CA GLU A 245 1.96 -7.54 -2.87
C GLU A 245 0.73 -7.52 -1.95
N GLY A 246 0.89 -7.10 -0.69
CA GLY A 246 -0.20 -6.79 0.23
C GLY A 246 -0.41 -5.28 0.44
N ARG A 247 -1.50 -4.73 -0.11
CA ARG A 247 -2.19 -3.63 0.59
C ARG A 247 -2.55 -4.16 1.98
N ASN A 248 -2.09 -3.52 3.04
CA ASN A 248 -2.50 -3.76 4.43
C ASN A 248 -2.69 -5.23 4.83
N GLU A 249 -1.61 -6.01 4.95
CA GLU A 249 -1.62 -7.14 5.88
C GLU A 249 -0.51 -6.93 6.90
N ALA A 250 -0.89 -6.32 8.03
CA ALA A 250 -0.16 -6.56 9.27
C ALA A 250 -0.18 -8.07 9.53
N PRO A 251 0.93 -8.69 9.98
CA PRO A 251 0.91 -10.08 10.38
C PRO A 251 0.01 -10.20 11.62
N GLY A 252 -1.18 -10.75 11.42
CA GLY A 252 -2.21 -10.94 12.43
C GLY A 252 -3.35 -9.93 12.30
N HIS A 253 -4.53 -10.41 11.87
CA HIS A 253 -5.81 -9.72 11.63
C HIS A 253 -6.07 -9.36 10.15
N SER A 254 -6.18 -10.37 9.27
CA SER A 254 -7.12 -10.23 8.15
C SER A 254 -8.51 -10.03 8.77
N SER A 255 -9.03 -8.81 8.70
CA SER A 255 -10.45 -8.60 8.97
C SER A 255 -11.22 -9.52 8.03
N PRO A 256 -12.20 -10.29 8.52
CA PRO A 256 -12.95 -11.20 7.65
C PRO A 256 -13.52 -10.39 6.49
N LYS A 257 -13.21 -10.82 5.26
CA LYS A 257 -13.76 -10.16 4.08
C LYS A 257 -15.28 -10.21 4.14
N LYS A 258 -15.91 -9.13 3.73
CA LYS A 258 -17.37 -9.06 3.67
C LYS A 258 -17.83 -9.89 2.48
N PRO A 259 -18.81 -10.79 2.64
CA PRO A 259 -19.36 -11.52 1.51
C PRO A 259 -19.91 -10.52 0.49
N ALA A 260 -19.72 -10.82 -0.80
CA ALA A 260 -20.29 -10.01 -1.87
C ALA A 260 -21.83 -9.96 -1.78
N GLY A 261 -22.37 -8.79 -2.10
CA GLY A 261 -23.80 -8.53 -2.16
C GLY A 261 -24.09 -7.11 -2.66
N PRO A 262 -25.25 -6.87 -3.29
CA PRO A 262 -25.64 -5.53 -3.74
C PRO A 262 -25.72 -4.57 -2.55
N ARG A 263 -24.97 -3.47 -2.59
CA ARG A 263 -25.00 -2.43 -1.54
C ARG A 263 -26.03 -1.34 -1.85
N LYS A 264 -26.30 -1.11 -3.14
CA LYS A 264 -27.38 -0.26 -3.63
C LYS A 264 -28.56 -1.10 -4.16
N PRO A 265 -29.79 -0.54 -4.19
CA PRO A 265 -30.95 -1.24 -4.72
C PRO A 265 -30.77 -1.62 -6.20
N ILE A 266 -31.10 -2.86 -6.54
CA ILE A 266 -31.24 -3.32 -7.93
C ILE A 266 -32.68 -3.03 -8.37
N PRO A 267 -32.89 -2.37 -9.52
CA PRO A 267 -34.24 -2.12 -10.04
C PRO A 267 -35.03 -3.43 -10.24
N THR A 268 -36.34 -3.38 -9.96
CA THR A 268 -37.24 -4.48 -10.23
C THR A 268 -37.30 -4.76 -11.74
N ARG A 269 -37.40 -6.03 -12.11
CA ARG A 269 -37.61 -6.44 -13.50
C ARG A 269 -38.95 -5.90 -13.99
N ALA A 270 -39.00 -5.37 -15.20
CA ALA A 270 -40.22 -4.82 -15.76
C ALA A 270 -41.10 -5.93 -16.37
N ASP A 271 -42.42 -5.80 -16.24
CA ASP A 271 -43.37 -6.84 -16.69
C ASP A 271 -43.30 -7.13 -18.20
N HIS A 272 -42.92 -6.13 -18.99
CA HIS A 272 -42.75 -6.22 -20.44
C HIS A 272 -41.34 -6.66 -20.91
N THR A 273 -40.45 -7.07 -20.00
CA THR A 273 -39.11 -7.55 -20.40
C THR A 273 -39.24 -8.85 -21.21
N PRO A 274 -38.64 -8.94 -22.41
CA PRO A 274 -38.77 -10.13 -23.26
C PRO A 274 -38.35 -11.44 -22.57
N ASP A 275 -39.08 -12.52 -22.83
CA ASP A 275 -38.80 -13.86 -22.30
C ASP A 275 -37.40 -14.40 -22.68
N GLN A 276 -36.81 -13.84 -23.74
CA GLN A 276 -35.46 -14.17 -24.19
C GLN A 276 -34.38 -13.66 -23.24
N CYS A 277 -34.64 -12.55 -22.52
CA CYS A 277 -33.73 -12.01 -21.52
C CYS A 277 -33.81 -12.86 -20.26
N ILE A 278 -32.75 -13.58 -19.91
CA ILE A 278 -32.76 -14.49 -18.77
C ILE A 278 -32.84 -13.70 -17.44
N PRO A 279 -33.74 -14.04 -16.52
CA PRO A 279 -33.82 -13.39 -15.21
C PRO A 279 -32.61 -13.78 -14.35
N LEU A 280 -31.82 -12.77 -13.95
CA LEU A 280 -30.61 -12.97 -13.15
C LEU A 280 -30.73 -12.48 -11.69
N ASP A 281 -31.93 -12.07 -11.27
CA ASP A 281 -32.22 -11.46 -9.96
C ASP A 281 -31.63 -12.25 -8.78
N ALA A 282 -31.78 -13.57 -8.80
CA ALA A 282 -31.32 -14.46 -7.74
C ALA A 282 -29.80 -14.64 -7.67
N TYR A 283 -29.06 -14.15 -8.67
CA TYR A 283 -27.62 -14.39 -8.83
C TYR A 283 -26.79 -13.11 -8.71
N TYR A 284 -27.41 -11.94 -8.72
CA TYR A 284 -26.69 -10.68 -8.60
C TYR A 284 -26.00 -10.54 -7.25
N ASN A 285 -24.71 -10.21 -7.29
CA ASN A 285 -23.87 -10.01 -6.10
C ASN A 285 -23.24 -8.60 -6.04
N ALA A 286 -23.60 -7.72 -6.98
CA ALA A 286 -23.36 -6.28 -6.93
C ALA A 286 -24.42 -5.53 -7.76
N ALA A 287 -24.74 -4.29 -7.36
CA ALA A 287 -25.54 -3.38 -8.18
C ALA A 287 -24.65 -2.62 -9.18
N LEU A 288 -25.22 -2.13 -10.29
CA LEU A 288 -24.45 -1.36 -11.29
C LEU A 288 -23.84 -0.08 -10.71
N ASP A 289 -24.49 0.54 -9.73
CA ASP A 289 -24.01 1.76 -9.07
C ASP A 289 -23.04 1.47 -7.93
N ASP A 290 -22.80 0.20 -7.60
CA ASP A 290 -21.86 -0.15 -6.54
C ASP A 290 -20.44 0.15 -7.00
N ASN A 291 -19.60 0.59 -6.08
CA ASN A 291 -18.16 0.60 -6.30
C ASN A 291 -17.59 -0.82 -6.14
N PHE A 292 -17.88 -1.69 -7.10
CA PHE A 292 -17.74 -3.15 -6.96
C PHE A 292 -16.29 -3.67 -7.02
N HIS A 293 -15.30 -2.80 -7.26
CA HIS A 293 -13.88 -3.17 -7.28
C HIS A 293 -13.08 -2.68 -6.07
N PHE A 294 -13.15 -1.40 -5.70
CA PHE A 294 -12.23 -0.84 -4.72
C PHE A 294 -12.86 0.28 -3.86
N GLU A 295 -13.09 0.00 -2.57
CA GLU A 295 -13.81 0.92 -1.68
C GLU A 295 -13.16 2.32 -1.54
N VAL A 296 -11.84 2.44 -1.77
CA VAL A 296 -11.10 3.71 -1.58
C VAL A 296 -11.10 4.59 -2.84
N GLN A 297 -11.33 4.03 -4.02
CA GLN A 297 -11.44 4.81 -5.26
C GLN A 297 -12.91 5.09 -5.54
N GLU A 298 -13.42 6.23 -5.06
CA GLU A 298 -14.81 6.61 -5.26
C GLU A 298 -15.19 6.69 -6.75
N GLY A 299 -16.46 6.39 -7.06
CA GLY A 299 -17.02 6.52 -8.41
C GLY A 299 -16.51 5.52 -9.45
N ASN A 300 -15.89 4.40 -9.03
CA ASN A 300 -15.55 3.29 -9.92
C ASN A 300 -16.73 2.29 -10.04
N ASP A 301 -17.78 2.72 -10.74
CA ASP A 301 -19.05 2.01 -10.90
C ASP A 301 -19.53 1.98 -12.38
N LEU A 302 -20.71 1.41 -12.62
CA LEU A 302 -21.42 1.41 -13.90
C LEU A 302 -22.71 2.26 -13.80
N ALA A 303 -22.72 3.33 -12.99
CA ALA A 303 -23.93 4.14 -12.80
C ALA A 303 -24.40 4.85 -14.08
N SER A 304 -23.50 5.09 -15.04
CA SER A 304 -23.81 5.65 -16.35
C SER A 304 -24.40 4.64 -17.34
N PHE A 305 -24.39 3.34 -17.01
CA PHE A 305 -24.99 2.30 -17.84
C PHE A 305 -26.53 2.34 -17.75
N PRO A 306 -27.26 2.24 -18.88
CA PRO A 306 -28.72 2.20 -18.88
C PRO A 306 -29.26 0.94 -18.19
N LYS A 307 -30.03 1.11 -17.11
CA LYS A 307 -30.52 -0.01 -16.29
C LYS A 307 -31.83 -0.57 -16.83
N GLY A 308 -31.95 -1.90 -16.83
CA GLY A 308 -33.15 -2.62 -17.27
C GLY A 308 -33.00 -3.17 -18.68
N THR A 309 -34.07 -3.08 -19.47
CA THR A 309 -34.08 -3.59 -20.84
C THR A 309 -33.38 -2.60 -21.78
N VAL A 310 -32.30 -3.04 -22.43
CA VAL A 310 -31.47 -2.22 -23.33
C VAL A 310 -31.05 -3.00 -24.57
N ASP A 311 -31.10 -2.35 -25.73
CA ASP A 311 -30.59 -2.90 -26.98
C ASP A 311 -29.11 -2.53 -27.16
N LEU A 312 -28.23 -3.52 -27.14
CA LEU A 312 -26.78 -3.35 -27.30
C LEU A 312 -26.24 -4.34 -28.32
N ALA A 313 -25.46 -3.84 -29.28
CA ALA A 313 -24.85 -4.68 -30.32
C ALA A 313 -25.86 -5.60 -31.03
N GLY A 314 -27.07 -5.10 -31.29
CA GLY A 314 -28.14 -5.80 -32.00
C GLY A 314 -28.89 -6.87 -31.19
N VAL A 315 -28.73 -6.90 -29.86
CA VAL A 315 -29.41 -7.85 -28.96
C VAL A 315 -30.03 -7.07 -27.80
N THR A 316 -31.26 -7.42 -27.43
CA THR A 316 -31.93 -6.90 -26.23
C THR A 316 -31.44 -7.65 -24.99
N PHE A 317 -31.02 -6.92 -23.96
CA PHE A 317 -30.58 -7.45 -22.67
C PHE A 317 -31.41 -6.89 -21.52
N ASP A 318 -31.68 -7.71 -20.50
CA ASP A 318 -32.11 -7.24 -19.17
C ASP A 318 -30.88 -7.12 -18.26
N ALA A 319 -30.34 -5.91 -18.13
CA ALA A 319 -29.12 -5.62 -17.38
C ALA A 319 -29.41 -4.67 -16.20
N ARG A 320 -29.54 -5.23 -15.00
CA ARG A 320 -29.92 -4.49 -13.78
C ARG A 320 -28.91 -4.58 -12.64
N GLY A 321 -28.08 -5.62 -12.65
CA GLY A 321 -27.05 -5.89 -11.66
C GLY A 321 -25.87 -6.67 -12.26
N LEU A 322 -24.98 -7.14 -11.41
CA LEU A 322 -23.75 -7.83 -11.78
C LEU A 322 -23.66 -9.19 -11.09
N ILE A 323 -23.20 -10.18 -11.84
CA ILE A 323 -22.61 -11.42 -11.32
C ILE A 323 -21.10 -11.27 -11.47
N HIS A 324 -20.43 -10.87 -10.39
CA HIS A 324 -18.99 -10.66 -10.34
C HIS A 324 -18.29 -11.86 -9.70
N LEU A 325 -17.19 -12.33 -10.28
CA LEU A 325 -16.39 -13.43 -9.75
C LEU A 325 -15.00 -12.97 -9.33
N ASN A 326 -14.45 -13.63 -8.33
CA ASN A 326 -13.07 -13.40 -7.89
C ASN A 326 -12.06 -13.69 -9.02
N GLY A 327 -11.06 -12.82 -9.16
CA GLY A 327 -9.74 -13.09 -9.74
C GLY A 327 -8.66 -12.85 -8.68
N GLN A 328 -7.39 -13.15 -8.97
CA GLN A 328 -6.29 -12.97 -8.01
C GLN A 328 -6.17 -11.50 -7.60
N GLN A 329 -6.31 -10.57 -8.54
CA GLN A 329 -6.11 -9.15 -8.27
C GLN A 329 -7.15 -8.61 -7.29
N ILE A 330 -8.45 -8.85 -7.53
CA ILE A 330 -9.51 -8.40 -6.61
C ILE A 330 -9.45 -9.12 -5.26
N GLN A 331 -9.06 -10.40 -5.27
CA GLN A 331 -8.88 -11.17 -4.04
C GLN A 331 -7.75 -10.59 -3.18
N THR A 332 -6.71 -10.01 -3.77
CA THR A 332 -5.63 -9.42 -2.99
C THR A 332 -5.97 -8.02 -2.49
N ILE A 333 -6.73 -7.24 -3.25
CA ILE A 333 -6.84 -5.79 -2.98
C ILE A 333 -8.19 -5.34 -2.41
N SER A 334 -9.23 -6.17 -2.49
CA SER A 334 -10.58 -5.81 -2.06
C SER A 334 -10.94 -6.43 -0.72
N SER A 335 -11.70 -5.67 0.08
CA SER A 335 -12.35 -6.14 1.31
C SER A 335 -13.61 -6.98 1.04
N ILE A 336 -14.06 -7.03 -0.23
CA ILE A 336 -15.22 -7.81 -0.70
C ILE A 336 -14.76 -9.19 -1.14
N ASP A 337 -15.46 -10.23 -0.70
CA ASP A 337 -15.23 -11.61 -1.14
C ASP A 337 -16.30 -12.04 -2.15
N TYR A 338 -15.94 -12.04 -3.44
CA TYR A 338 -16.78 -12.55 -4.50
C TYR A 338 -16.67 -14.07 -4.62
N PRO A 339 -17.73 -14.77 -5.05
CA PRO A 339 -17.62 -16.20 -5.31
C PRO A 339 -16.64 -16.47 -6.45
N GLN A 340 -15.95 -17.61 -6.42
CA GLN A 340 -15.17 -18.09 -7.58
C GLN A 340 -16.08 -18.70 -8.64
N LYS A 341 -17.29 -19.10 -8.25
CA LYS A 341 -18.26 -19.78 -9.11
C LYS A 341 -19.68 -19.45 -8.68
N VAL A 342 -20.54 -19.19 -9.65
CA VAL A 342 -22.00 -19.17 -9.49
C VAL A 342 -22.57 -20.32 -10.29
N THR A 343 -23.32 -21.19 -9.63
CA THR A 343 -23.87 -22.42 -10.22
C THR A 343 -25.35 -22.29 -10.51
N ASN A 344 -25.83 -23.12 -11.44
CA ASN A 344 -27.25 -23.33 -11.67
C ASN A 344 -28.01 -22.04 -12.04
N ILE A 345 -27.45 -21.21 -12.92
CA ILE A 345 -28.14 -20.08 -13.55
C ILE A 345 -29.18 -20.67 -14.51
N ILE A 346 -30.45 -20.57 -14.14
CA ILE A 346 -31.54 -21.24 -14.88
C ILE A 346 -31.77 -20.58 -16.22
N ILE A 347 -31.73 -21.39 -17.29
CA ILE A 347 -32.10 -20.97 -18.66
C ILE A 347 -33.47 -21.55 -19.01
N GLY A 348 -33.67 -22.84 -18.76
CA GLY A 348 -34.97 -23.53 -18.86
C GLY A 348 -35.61 -23.53 -20.24
N ARG A 349 -34.86 -23.27 -21.32
CA ARG A 349 -35.42 -23.16 -22.68
C ARG A 349 -34.46 -23.62 -23.78
N LYS A 350 -35.02 -23.83 -24.97
CA LYS A 350 -34.25 -24.01 -26.20
C LYS A 350 -33.80 -22.64 -26.70
N ALA A 351 -32.64 -22.60 -27.32
CA ALA A 351 -32.10 -21.40 -27.94
C ALA A 351 -31.15 -21.80 -29.07
N GLU A 352 -31.18 -21.09 -30.18
CA GLU A 352 -30.15 -21.19 -31.21
C GLU A 352 -28.85 -20.56 -30.75
N ARG A 353 -28.93 -19.46 -29.99
CA ARG A 353 -27.77 -18.70 -29.55
C ARG A 353 -27.91 -18.24 -28.11
N LEU A 354 -26.77 -18.14 -27.42
CA LEU A 354 -26.67 -17.41 -26.17
C LEU A 354 -25.81 -16.17 -26.37
N HIS A 355 -26.29 -15.04 -25.88
CA HIS A 355 -25.59 -13.78 -25.88
C HIS A 355 -25.25 -13.39 -24.44
N PHE A 356 -23.98 -13.12 -24.18
CA PHE A 356 -23.47 -12.74 -22.87
C PHE A 356 -22.99 -11.29 -22.92
N LEU A 357 -23.54 -10.42 -22.06
CA LEU A 357 -23.02 -9.08 -21.83
C LEU A 357 -22.11 -9.12 -20.60
N HIS A 358 -20.82 -8.87 -20.80
CA HIS A 358 -19.80 -9.12 -19.77
C HIS A 358 -18.62 -8.13 -19.85
N GLY A 359 -17.79 -8.16 -18.82
CA GLY A 359 -16.54 -7.41 -18.73
C GLY A 359 -15.55 -8.11 -17.78
N ALA A 360 -14.37 -7.53 -17.63
CA ALA A 360 -13.40 -7.99 -16.65
C ALA A 360 -12.69 -6.79 -16.02
N GLY A 361 -12.36 -6.87 -14.74
CA GLY A 361 -11.40 -5.95 -14.11
C GLY A 361 -10.00 -6.52 -14.19
N TRP A 362 -9.00 -5.65 -14.37
CA TRP A 362 -7.58 -5.94 -14.45
C TRP A 362 -7.15 -6.78 -15.67
N PRO A 363 -5.94 -6.56 -16.19
CA PRO A 363 -5.42 -7.35 -17.29
C PRO A 363 -4.93 -8.73 -16.83
N SER A 364 -5.03 -9.70 -17.73
CA SER A 364 -4.32 -11.00 -17.69
C SER A 364 -3.50 -11.17 -18.98
N ASP A 365 -2.73 -12.24 -19.09
CA ASP A 365 -2.01 -12.57 -20.33
C ASP A 365 -2.98 -12.75 -21.51
N GLU A 366 -2.60 -12.24 -22.70
CA GLU A 366 -3.39 -12.44 -23.92
C GLU A 366 -3.60 -13.93 -24.23
N GLY A 367 -4.83 -14.29 -24.60
CA GLY A 367 -5.22 -15.67 -24.88
C GLY A 367 -5.44 -16.54 -23.64
N GLN A 368 -5.16 -16.04 -22.43
CA GLN A 368 -5.36 -16.81 -21.20
C GLN A 368 -6.85 -16.97 -20.89
N THR A 369 -7.28 -18.18 -20.51
CA THR A 369 -8.67 -18.41 -20.07
C THR A 369 -8.89 -17.83 -18.68
N ILE A 370 -9.71 -16.78 -18.56
CA ILE A 370 -10.02 -16.13 -17.28
C ILE A 370 -11.35 -16.60 -16.68
N ALA A 371 -12.26 -17.12 -17.49
CA ALA A 371 -13.55 -17.63 -17.04
C ALA A 371 -14.06 -18.78 -17.92
N LYS A 372 -15.07 -19.50 -17.42
CA LYS A 372 -15.76 -20.58 -18.13
C LYS A 372 -17.26 -20.48 -17.88
N TRP A 373 -18.05 -20.70 -18.93
CA TRP A 373 -19.46 -21.05 -18.82
C TRP A 373 -19.65 -22.52 -19.16
N THR A 374 -20.21 -23.30 -18.24
CA THR A 374 -20.62 -24.69 -18.51
C THR A 374 -22.12 -24.72 -18.72
N ILE A 375 -22.53 -25.07 -19.93
CA ILE A 375 -23.92 -25.17 -20.37
C ILE A 375 -24.40 -26.60 -20.12
N TYR A 376 -25.43 -26.76 -19.29
CA TYR A 376 -26.05 -28.06 -19.02
C TYR A 376 -27.35 -28.19 -19.80
N TYR A 377 -27.51 -29.30 -20.53
CA TYR A 377 -28.78 -29.63 -21.17
C TYR A 377 -29.64 -30.52 -20.28
N SER A 378 -30.95 -30.52 -20.57
CA SER A 378 -31.93 -31.34 -19.85
C SER A 378 -31.70 -32.86 -19.95
N ASP A 379 -31.00 -33.33 -21.00
CA ASP A 379 -30.64 -34.74 -21.20
C ASP A 379 -29.37 -35.16 -20.43
N GLY A 380 -28.76 -34.25 -19.68
CA GLY A 380 -27.54 -34.48 -18.91
C GLY A 380 -26.23 -34.23 -19.67
N THR A 381 -26.28 -33.91 -20.97
CA THR A 381 -25.08 -33.50 -21.71
C THR A 381 -24.64 -32.08 -21.34
N GLU A 382 -23.37 -31.75 -21.60
CA GLU A 382 -22.82 -30.42 -21.31
C GLU A 382 -21.95 -29.88 -22.46
N ASN A 383 -21.82 -28.55 -22.50
CA ASN A 383 -20.88 -27.82 -23.36
C ASN A 383 -20.11 -26.79 -22.54
N VAL A 384 -18.80 -26.62 -22.80
CA VAL A 384 -17.95 -25.66 -22.07
C VAL A 384 -17.47 -24.55 -22.99
N ILE A 385 -17.82 -23.32 -22.64
CA ILE A 385 -17.36 -22.10 -23.31
C ILE A 385 -16.24 -21.50 -22.46
N ARG A 386 -15.04 -21.35 -23.04
CA ARG A 386 -13.91 -20.69 -22.39
C ARG A 386 -13.86 -19.21 -22.80
N VAL A 387 -13.62 -18.34 -21.82
CA VAL A 387 -13.47 -16.90 -22.02
C VAL A 387 -11.99 -16.55 -21.97
N HIS A 388 -11.44 -16.08 -23.09
CA HIS A 388 -10.03 -15.74 -23.23
C HIS A 388 -9.82 -14.22 -23.13
N TYR A 389 -8.91 -13.79 -22.27
CA TYR A 389 -8.49 -12.39 -22.19
C TYR A 389 -7.83 -11.95 -23.50
N GLY A 390 -8.09 -10.72 -23.94
CA GLY A 390 -7.58 -10.16 -25.21
C GLY A 390 -8.27 -10.69 -26.48
N LYS A 391 -9.18 -11.67 -26.35
CA LYS A 391 -9.99 -12.20 -27.47
C LYS A 391 -11.49 -12.07 -27.23
N ASP A 392 -11.96 -12.51 -26.08
CA ASP A 392 -13.39 -12.56 -25.74
C ASP A 392 -13.80 -11.42 -24.80
N VAL A 393 -12.83 -10.85 -24.09
CA VAL A 393 -12.99 -9.76 -23.12
C VAL A 393 -11.63 -9.10 -22.87
N ALA A 394 -11.62 -7.85 -22.45
CA ALA A 394 -10.45 -7.14 -21.94
C ALA A 394 -10.82 -6.42 -20.64
N ASP A 395 -9.85 -5.74 -20.02
CA ASP A 395 -10.14 -4.84 -18.92
C ASP A 395 -11.24 -3.85 -19.34
N TRP A 396 -12.27 -3.70 -18.51
CA TRP A 396 -13.36 -2.77 -18.73
C TRP A 396 -12.88 -1.32 -18.69
N TRP A 397 -11.74 -1.02 -18.07
CA TRP A 397 -11.03 0.24 -18.24
C TRP A 397 -10.14 0.14 -19.48
N THR A 398 -10.53 0.85 -20.54
CA THR A 398 -9.82 0.86 -21.81
C THR A 398 -9.32 2.26 -22.19
N ALA A 399 -8.19 2.32 -22.89
CA ALA A 399 -7.80 3.54 -23.60
C ALA A 399 -8.82 3.84 -24.71
N PRO A 400 -9.09 5.11 -25.05
CA PRO A 400 -10.05 5.47 -26.11
C PRO A 400 -9.76 4.83 -27.48
N ASP A 401 -8.49 4.57 -27.78
CA ASP A 401 -8.01 3.97 -29.03
C ASP A 401 -7.77 2.45 -28.93
N ALA A 402 -8.20 1.81 -27.85
CA ALA A 402 -7.99 0.37 -27.66
C ALA A 402 -8.62 -0.45 -28.79
N PRO A 403 -7.91 -1.46 -29.33
CA PRO A 403 -8.34 -2.22 -30.50
C PRO A 403 -9.60 -3.04 -30.22
N SER A 404 -10.33 -3.34 -31.29
CA SER A 404 -11.46 -4.28 -31.25
C SER A 404 -10.97 -5.70 -30.99
N LEU A 405 -11.78 -6.47 -30.26
CA LEU A 405 -11.50 -7.87 -29.99
C LEU A 405 -12.07 -8.78 -31.08
N SER A 406 -11.37 -9.88 -31.40
CA SER A 406 -11.79 -10.78 -32.48
C SER A 406 -12.89 -11.78 -32.07
N GLY A 407 -13.04 -12.07 -30.77
CA GLY A 407 -14.00 -13.04 -30.22
C GLY A 407 -15.24 -12.42 -29.56
N SER A 408 -15.33 -11.09 -29.51
CA SER A 408 -16.46 -10.36 -28.92
C SER A 408 -16.61 -8.98 -29.56
N GLN A 409 -17.82 -8.43 -29.50
CA GLN A 409 -18.13 -7.08 -29.98
C GLN A 409 -18.15 -6.11 -28.81
N ALA A 410 -17.57 -4.91 -28.97
CA ALA A 410 -17.79 -3.82 -28.02
C ALA A 410 -19.28 -3.46 -28.04
N ALA A 411 -19.97 -3.69 -26.92
CA ALA A 411 -21.42 -3.58 -26.81
C ALA A 411 -21.86 -2.25 -26.20
N TRP A 412 -21.03 -1.69 -25.32
CA TRP A 412 -21.28 -0.41 -24.67
C TRP A 412 -19.96 0.26 -24.33
N GLU A 413 -19.94 1.58 -24.45
CA GLU A 413 -18.86 2.44 -23.99
C GLU A 413 -19.45 3.55 -23.12
N GLY A 414 -18.70 3.97 -22.11
CA GLY A 414 -19.11 5.03 -21.21
C GLY A 414 -17.99 5.50 -20.32
N GLU A 415 -18.34 6.26 -19.29
CA GLU A 415 -17.39 6.85 -18.37
C GLU A 415 -17.97 6.88 -16.96
N ASN A 416 -17.10 6.92 -15.97
CA ASN A 416 -17.43 7.24 -14.58
C ASN A 416 -16.41 8.24 -14.03
N ALA A 417 -16.54 8.64 -12.76
CA ALA A 417 -15.65 9.64 -12.17
C ALA A 417 -14.18 9.15 -12.18
N ALA A 418 -13.98 7.89 -11.81
CA ALA A 418 -12.66 7.29 -11.71
C ALA A 418 -11.96 7.13 -13.07
N SER A 419 -12.69 6.75 -14.12
CA SER A 419 -12.14 6.57 -15.47
C SER A 419 -11.74 7.91 -16.09
N LYS A 420 -12.53 8.98 -15.86
CA LYS A 420 -12.24 10.35 -16.31
C LYS A 420 -10.94 10.89 -15.74
N GLU A 421 -10.70 10.69 -14.44
CA GLU A 421 -9.46 11.11 -13.78
C GLU A 421 -8.22 10.48 -14.43
N SER A 422 -8.36 9.27 -14.99
CA SER A 422 -7.28 8.53 -15.63
C SER A 422 -7.23 8.67 -17.15
N SER A 423 -8.04 9.55 -17.75
CA SER A 423 -8.21 9.66 -19.22
C SER A 423 -8.54 8.33 -19.90
N MET A 424 -9.30 7.47 -19.21
CA MET A 424 -9.74 6.16 -19.70
C MET A 424 -11.26 6.15 -19.86
N GLN A 425 -11.74 5.22 -20.68
CA GLN A 425 -13.16 4.96 -20.87
C GLN A 425 -13.53 3.55 -20.39
N LEU A 426 -14.81 3.37 -20.09
CA LEU A 426 -15.39 2.07 -19.77
C LEU A 426 -15.83 1.38 -21.05
N ARG A 427 -15.58 0.08 -21.17
CA ARG A 427 -16.04 -0.74 -22.29
C ARG A 427 -16.57 -2.08 -21.80
N LEU A 428 -17.74 -2.45 -22.29
CA LEU A 428 -18.35 -3.77 -22.07
C LEU A 428 -18.45 -4.53 -23.38
N PHE A 429 -18.45 -5.85 -23.30
CA PHE A 429 -18.37 -6.72 -24.47
C PHE A 429 -19.60 -7.63 -24.56
N LYS A 430 -20.02 -7.90 -25.80
CA LYS A 430 -20.98 -8.96 -26.10
C LYS A 430 -20.27 -10.14 -26.73
N LYS A 431 -20.42 -11.31 -26.12
CA LYS A 431 -20.03 -12.59 -26.73
C LYS A 431 -21.27 -13.38 -27.15
N THR A 432 -21.28 -13.85 -28.39
CA THR A 432 -22.33 -14.73 -28.92
C THR A 432 -21.80 -16.14 -29.05
N TRP A 433 -22.54 -17.11 -28.53
CA TRP A 433 -22.26 -18.53 -28.69
C TRP A 433 -23.39 -19.18 -29.47
N ASN A 434 -23.04 -19.87 -30.56
CA ASN A 434 -23.99 -20.69 -31.31
C ASN A 434 -24.14 -22.03 -30.60
N ASN A 435 -25.37 -22.36 -30.22
CA ASN A 435 -25.68 -23.62 -29.57
C ASN A 435 -25.54 -24.75 -30.60
N PRO A 436 -24.66 -25.75 -30.38
CA PRO A 436 -24.52 -26.89 -31.28
C PRO A 436 -25.74 -27.83 -31.24
N HIS A 437 -26.62 -27.67 -30.24
CA HIS A 437 -27.82 -28.48 -30.02
C HIS A 437 -29.05 -27.57 -29.78
N PRO A 438 -29.48 -26.77 -30.78
CA PRO A 438 -30.61 -25.85 -30.64
C PRO A 438 -31.93 -26.56 -30.31
N GLU A 439 -32.05 -27.84 -30.67
CA GLU A 439 -33.19 -28.69 -30.39
C GLU A 439 -33.31 -29.10 -28.92
N LYS A 440 -32.23 -29.00 -28.13
CA LYS A 440 -32.18 -29.40 -26.72
C LYS A 440 -32.50 -28.22 -25.81
N VAL A 441 -33.25 -28.51 -24.74
CA VAL A 441 -33.49 -27.51 -23.68
C VAL A 441 -32.18 -27.34 -22.91
N ILE A 442 -31.67 -26.10 -22.89
CA ILE A 442 -30.60 -25.66 -22.01
C ILE A 442 -31.23 -25.54 -20.61
N LYS A 443 -30.81 -26.40 -19.69
CA LYS A 443 -31.31 -26.45 -18.32
C LYS A 443 -30.75 -25.28 -17.52
N ALA A 444 -29.42 -25.19 -17.43
CA ALA A 444 -28.75 -24.21 -16.60
C ALA A 444 -27.32 -23.92 -17.08
N ILE A 445 -26.72 -22.86 -16.56
CA ILE A 445 -25.33 -22.48 -16.78
C ILE A 445 -24.61 -22.36 -15.44
N ASP A 446 -23.39 -22.87 -15.38
CA ASP A 446 -22.43 -22.52 -14.34
C ASP A 446 -21.45 -21.47 -14.89
N TYR A 447 -21.18 -20.43 -14.10
CA TYR A 447 -20.18 -19.41 -14.40
C TYR A 447 -19.04 -19.50 -13.40
N ALA A 448 -17.82 -19.76 -13.87
CA ALA A 448 -16.66 -19.98 -13.01
C ALA A 448 -15.46 -19.13 -13.46
N SER A 449 -14.75 -18.56 -12.48
CA SER A 449 -13.45 -17.93 -12.68
C SER A 449 -12.36 -18.99 -12.81
N SER A 450 -11.34 -18.70 -13.62
CA SER A 450 -10.10 -19.49 -13.67
C SER A 450 -9.09 -19.07 -12.60
N MET A 451 -9.43 -18.11 -11.74
CA MET A 451 -8.54 -17.51 -10.74
C MET A 451 -7.21 -17.06 -11.34
N LYS A 452 -7.30 -16.32 -12.44
CA LYS A 452 -6.22 -15.52 -13.03
C LYS A 452 -6.29 -14.09 -12.49
N ASP A 453 -5.38 -13.22 -12.92
CA ASP A 453 -5.30 -11.84 -12.42
C ASP A 453 -6.62 -11.10 -12.66
N SER A 454 -7.18 -11.23 -13.85
CA SER A 454 -8.45 -10.63 -14.23
C SER A 454 -9.61 -11.20 -13.41
N SER A 455 -10.51 -10.31 -13.01
CA SER A 455 -11.75 -10.64 -12.29
C SER A 455 -12.96 -10.47 -13.22
N PRO A 456 -13.56 -11.55 -13.70
CA PRO A 456 -14.60 -11.48 -14.72
C PRO A 456 -15.97 -11.19 -14.11
N PHE A 457 -16.81 -10.44 -14.81
CA PHE A 457 -18.17 -10.13 -14.38
C PHE A 457 -19.17 -10.13 -15.54
N MET A 458 -20.43 -10.44 -15.24
CA MET A 458 -21.51 -10.57 -16.22
C MET A 458 -22.74 -9.77 -15.81
N LEU A 459 -23.36 -9.08 -16.76
CA LEU A 459 -24.53 -8.22 -16.53
C LEU A 459 -25.84 -8.90 -16.95
N ALA A 460 -25.82 -9.61 -18.08
CA ALA A 460 -27.01 -10.17 -18.68
C ALA A 460 -26.70 -11.39 -19.57
N ILE A 461 -27.72 -12.24 -19.74
CA ILE A 461 -27.75 -13.33 -20.72
C ILE A 461 -29.05 -13.19 -21.52
N THR A 462 -28.96 -13.28 -22.84
CA THR A 462 -30.13 -13.39 -23.73
C THR A 462 -30.04 -14.69 -24.52
N ALA A 463 -31.16 -15.40 -24.61
CA ALA A 463 -31.28 -16.67 -25.32
C ALA A 463 -32.18 -16.46 -26.55
N ASP A 464 -31.59 -16.53 -27.73
CA ASP A 464 -32.26 -16.27 -29.01
C ASP A 464 -32.75 -17.55 -29.66
#